data_AF-A0A1B9EQN4-F1
#
_entry.id   AF-A0A1B9EQN4-F1
#
_cell.length_a   1.000
_cell.length_b   1.000
_cell.length_c   1.000
_cell.angle_alpha   90.00
_cell.angle_beta   90.00
_cell.angle_gamma   90.00
#
_symmetry.space_group_name_H-M   'P 1'
#
loop_
_entity.id
_entity.type
_entity.pdbx_description
1 polymer ?
#
loop_
_entity_poly.entity_id
_entity_poly.type
_entity_poly.pdbx_seq_one_letter_code
_entity_poly.pdbx_strand_id
1 'polypeptide(L)'
;MLRAGQDGAKRRGVYKLVVEETRSAPGTKKGSVPLGSGFTGWALPDRAEVTLPTGCAARMGSAAPHVKASLDVPSQDEERLYRRGEEPPVDPDTATRNNATVMREVATRLAKRYDCAD
;
A
#
# COMPACT_ATOMS: atom_id res chain seq x y z
N MET A 1 0.55 18.41 44.19
CA MET A 1 0.21 17.27 43.33
C MET A 1 0.37 17.68 41.87
N LEU A 2 1.44 17.24 41.19
CA LEU A 2 1.54 17.40 39.74
C LEU A 2 0.76 16.24 39.09
N ARG A 3 -0.30 16.56 38.35
CA ARG A 3 -0.95 15.59 37.45
C ARG A 3 0.00 15.38 36.27
N ALA A 4 0.48 14.16 36.11
CA ALA A 4 1.11 13.73 34.86
C ALA A 4 0.07 13.91 33.75
N GLY A 5 0.37 14.79 32.79
CA GLY A 5 -0.37 14.87 31.55
C GLY A 5 -0.36 13.48 30.92
N GLN A 6 -1.54 12.94 30.62
CA GLN A 6 -1.65 11.84 29.70
C GLN A 6 -1.26 12.40 28.33
N ASP A 7 0.03 12.34 28.01
CA ASP A 7 0.50 12.42 26.63
C ASP A 7 -0.31 11.38 25.85
N GLY A 8 -1.24 11.89 25.04
CA GLY A 8 -2.17 11.08 24.28
C GLY A 8 -1.38 10.03 23.51
N ALA A 9 -1.57 8.77 23.88
CA ALA A 9 -1.02 7.64 23.15
C ALA A 9 -1.63 7.70 21.74
N LYS A 10 -0.94 8.37 20.80
CA LYS A 10 -1.30 8.37 19.38
C LYS A 10 -1.40 6.91 18.98
N ARG A 11 -2.61 6.42 18.70
CA ARG A 11 -2.80 5.05 18.22
C ARG A 11 -1.94 4.90 16.98
N ARG A 12 -0.86 4.13 17.08
CA ARG A 12 -0.04 3.78 15.92
C ARG A 12 -0.92 2.94 15.02
N GLY A 13 -1.45 3.55 13.97
CA GLY A 13 -2.24 2.82 13.01
C GLY A 13 -1.40 1.70 12.40
N VAL A 14 -1.97 0.49 12.34
CA VAL A 14 -1.29 -0.69 11.83
C VAL A 14 -1.32 -0.65 10.31
N TYR A 15 -0.14 -0.63 9.69
CA TYR A 15 0.03 -0.82 8.26
C TYR A 15 0.06 -2.31 7.96
N LYS A 16 -0.66 -2.75 6.93
CA LYS A 16 -0.68 -4.16 6.51
C LYS A 16 -0.23 -4.28 5.07
N LEU A 17 0.87 -5.00 4.86
CA LEU A 17 1.32 -5.39 3.52
C LEU A 17 0.98 -6.87 3.30
N VAL A 18 0.23 -7.16 2.24
CA VAL A 18 -0.16 -8.52 1.86
C VAL A 18 0.40 -8.82 0.48
N VAL A 19 1.07 -9.95 0.32
CA VAL A 19 1.50 -10.47 -0.98
C VAL A 19 0.71 -11.74 -1.24
N GLU A 20 -0.01 -11.78 -2.35
CA GLU A 20 -0.94 -12.84 -2.68
C GLU A 20 -0.90 -13.21 -4.16
N GLU A 21 -1.18 -14.47 -4.45
CA GLU A 21 -1.38 -14.98 -5.80
C GLU A 21 -2.74 -14.55 -6.33
N THR A 22 -2.85 -14.21 -7.61
CA THR A 22 -4.14 -13.88 -8.22
C THR A 22 -4.23 -14.35 -9.66
N ARG A 23 -5.43 -14.78 -10.04
CA ARG A 23 -5.79 -15.08 -11.44
C ARG A 23 -6.34 -13.87 -12.18
N SER A 24 -6.71 -12.81 -11.45
CA SER A 24 -7.25 -11.60 -12.04
C SER A 24 -6.13 -10.74 -12.59
N ALA A 25 -6.34 -10.21 -13.79
CA ALA A 25 -5.45 -9.21 -14.36
C ALA A 25 -5.37 -7.97 -13.44
N PRO A 26 -4.26 -7.22 -13.51
CA PRO A 26 -4.12 -5.96 -12.77
C PRO A 26 -5.27 -5.01 -13.12
N GLY A 27 -5.96 -4.52 -12.09
CA GLY A 27 -7.08 -3.60 -12.25
C GLY A 27 -6.72 -2.16 -11.93
N THR A 28 -7.52 -1.22 -12.43
CA THR A 28 -7.51 0.18 -11.99
C THR A 28 -8.58 0.40 -10.92
N LYS A 29 -8.34 1.33 -9.99
CA LYS A 29 -9.33 1.73 -8.99
C LYS A 29 -9.82 3.14 -9.31
N LYS A 30 -11.13 3.38 -9.18
CA LYS A 30 -11.69 4.73 -9.39
C LYS A 30 -11.07 5.70 -8.39
N GLY A 31 -10.61 6.85 -8.88
CA GLY A 31 -10.00 7.90 -8.06
C GLY A 31 -8.57 7.60 -7.60
N SER A 32 -7.95 6.52 -8.08
CA SER A 32 -6.56 6.21 -7.73
C SER A 32 -5.56 6.87 -8.67
N VAL A 33 -4.35 7.05 -8.16
CA VAL A 33 -3.20 7.55 -8.91
C VAL A 33 -2.37 6.36 -9.39
N PRO A 34 -1.96 6.29 -10.67
CA PRO A 34 -1.07 5.22 -11.16
C PRO A 34 0.31 5.30 -10.51
N LEU A 35 0.98 4.16 -10.33
CA LEU A 35 2.33 4.12 -9.72
C LEU A 35 3.42 4.73 -10.60
N GLY A 36 3.16 4.91 -11.89
CA GLY A 36 4.11 5.46 -12.87
C GLY A 36 4.70 4.40 -13.79
N SER A 37 5.59 4.84 -14.68
CA SER A 37 6.21 3.99 -15.70
C SER A 37 6.96 2.80 -15.08
N GLY A 38 6.82 1.62 -15.69
CA GLY A 38 7.49 0.40 -15.24
C GLY A 38 6.78 -0.33 -14.09
N PHE A 39 5.65 0.19 -13.60
CA PHE A 39 4.87 -0.46 -12.54
C PHE A 39 3.41 -0.59 -12.94
N THR A 40 2.86 -1.78 -12.74
CA THR A 40 1.44 -2.04 -12.94
C THR A 40 0.72 -1.98 -11.60
N GLY A 41 0.07 -0.86 -11.31
CA GLY A 41 -0.61 -0.68 -10.03
C GLY A 41 -1.13 0.74 -9.81
N TRP A 42 -1.67 0.98 -8.63
CA TRP A 42 -2.26 2.24 -8.24
C TRP A 42 -2.16 2.52 -6.74
N ALA A 43 -2.37 3.78 -6.35
CA ALA A 43 -2.41 4.23 -4.96
C ALA A 43 -3.61 5.14 -4.66
N LEU A 44 -4.13 4.99 -3.45
CA LEU A 44 -5.09 5.84 -2.74
C LEU A 44 -4.49 6.19 -1.37
N PRO A 45 -5.08 7.15 -0.63
CA PRO A 45 -4.59 7.51 0.71
C PRO A 45 -4.58 6.35 1.71
N ASP A 46 -5.56 5.45 1.64
CA ASP A 46 -5.76 4.35 2.58
C ASP A 46 -5.41 2.97 2.01
N ARG A 47 -5.15 2.87 0.69
CA ARG A 47 -4.80 1.61 0.04
C ARG A 47 -3.94 1.79 -1.19
N ALA A 48 -3.01 0.88 -1.44
CA ALA A 48 -2.31 0.81 -2.71
C ALA A 48 -2.08 -0.64 -3.15
N GLU A 49 -1.98 -0.85 -4.46
CA GLU A 49 -1.76 -2.17 -5.04
C GLU A 49 -0.71 -2.10 -6.14
N VAL A 50 0.11 -3.16 -6.25
CA VAL A 50 1.02 -3.38 -7.38
C VAL A 50 0.98 -4.84 -7.77
N THR A 51 0.93 -5.11 -9.07
CA THR A 51 1.18 -6.44 -9.62
C THR A 51 2.65 -6.55 -9.99
N LEU A 52 3.28 -7.63 -9.57
CA LEU A 52 4.68 -7.90 -9.92
C LEU A 52 4.84 -8.16 -11.43
N PRO A 53 6.05 -7.95 -11.97
CA PRO A 53 6.36 -8.26 -13.36
C PRO A 53 5.94 -9.67 -13.79
N THR A 54 5.67 -9.82 -15.09
CA THR A 54 5.33 -11.11 -15.68
C THR A 54 6.44 -12.12 -15.40
N GLY A 55 6.07 -13.35 -15.01
CA GLY A 55 7.03 -14.40 -14.67
C GLY A 55 7.47 -14.40 -13.20
N CYS A 56 7.25 -13.34 -12.43
CA CYS A 56 7.53 -13.35 -10.99
C CYS A 56 6.74 -14.43 -10.25
N ALA A 57 5.48 -14.69 -10.63
CA ALA A 57 4.70 -15.76 -10.03
C ALA A 57 5.39 -17.13 -10.16
N ALA A 58 5.88 -17.47 -11.36
CA ALA A 58 6.61 -18.71 -11.60
C ALA A 58 7.93 -18.78 -10.80
N ARG A 59 8.69 -17.68 -10.74
CA ARG A 59 9.93 -17.60 -9.93
C ARG A 59 9.67 -17.72 -8.42
N MET A 60 8.48 -17.33 -7.97
CA MET A 60 8.02 -17.50 -6.59
C MET A 60 7.43 -18.89 -6.30
N GLY A 61 7.37 -19.79 -7.31
CA GLY A 61 6.80 -21.13 -7.17
C GLY A 61 5.27 -21.19 -7.27
N SER A 62 4.63 -20.11 -7.72
CA SER A 62 3.19 -20.04 -7.93
C SER A 62 2.78 -20.53 -9.33
N ALA A 63 1.64 -21.23 -9.40
CA ALA A 63 0.98 -21.57 -10.66
C ALA A 63 -0.03 -20.49 -11.12
N ALA A 64 -0.21 -19.42 -10.34
CA ALA A 64 -1.04 -18.30 -10.73
C ALA A 64 -0.36 -17.45 -11.81
N PRO A 65 -1.12 -16.77 -12.68
CA PRO A 65 -0.54 -15.89 -13.70
C PRO A 65 0.11 -14.64 -13.10
N HIS A 66 -0.34 -14.21 -11.91
CA HIS A 66 0.10 -12.97 -11.29
C HIS A 66 0.31 -13.12 -9.78
N VAL A 67 1.22 -12.30 -9.25
CA VAL A 67 1.35 -12.03 -7.82
C VAL A 67 1.11 -10.54 -7.61
N LYS A 68 0.25 -10.22 -6.64
CA LYS A 68 -0.08 -8.84 -6.26
C LYS A 68 0.41 -8.56 -4.85
N ALA A 69 0.92 -7.37 -4.62
CA ALA A 69 1.11 -6.83 -3.29
C ALA A 69 0.09 -5.72 -3.03
N SER A 70 -0.54 -5.74 -1.87
CA SER A 70 -1.51 -4.74 -1.41
C SER A 70 -1.05 -4.15 -0.09
N LEU A 71 -1.07 -2.83 0.01
CA LEU A 71 -0.84 -2.09 1.25
C LEU A 71 -2.17 -1.52 1.73
N ASP A 72 -2.60 -1.91 2.92
CA ASP A 72 -3.69 -1.25 3.65
C ASP A 72 -3.07 -0.32 4.70
N VAL A 73 -3.48 0.94 4.67
CA VAL A 73 -3.01 2.01 5.54
C VAL A 73 -4.14 2.43 6.47
N PRO A 74 -3.86 2.82 7.72
CA PRO A 74 -4.83 3.49 8.57
C PRO A 74 -5.52 4.61 7.80
N SER A 75 -6.85 4.65 7.87
CA SER A 75 -7.61 5.58 7.04
C SER A 75 -7.19 7.02 7.27
N GLN A 76 -7.09 7.72 6.15
CA GLN A 76 -6.85 9.15 6.06
C GLN A 76 -8.17 9.92 5.81
N ASP A 77 -9.32 9.26 5.97
CA ASP A 77 -10.63 9.85 5.70
C ASP A 77 -10.99 10.82 6.83
N GLU A 78 -10.94 12.11 6.50
CA GLU A 78 -11.17 13.21 7.45
C GLU A 78 -12.51 13.10 8.16
N GLU A 79 -13.59 12.73 7.46
CA GLU A 79 -14.92 12.63 8.06
C GLU A 79 -14.97 11.49 9.08
N ARG A 80 -14.40 10.32 8.72
CA ARG A 80 -14.35 9.15 9.60
C ARG A 80 -13.45 9.37 10.80
N LEU A 81 -12.35 10.10 10.62
CA LEU A 81 -11.43 10.46 11.69
C LEU A 81 -12.03 11.54 12.60
N TYR A 82 -12.66 12.57 12.03
CA TYR A 82 -13.40 13.60 12.77
C TYR A 82 -14.48 13.00 13.67
N ARG A 83 -15.29 12.06 13.15
CA ARG A 83 -16.27 11.31 13.96
C ARG A 83 -15.65 10.52 15.12
N ARG A 84 -14.34 10.23 15.05
CA ARG A 84 -13.57 9.53 16.09
C ARG A 84 -12.73 10.47 16.97
N GLY A 85 -12.78 11.77 16.73
CA GLY A 85 -11.92 12.76 17.40
C GLY A 85 -10.43 12.59 17.05
N GLU A 86 -10.15 12.02 15.88
CA GLU A 86 -8.80 11.81 15.35
C GLU A 86 -8.57 12.78 14.18
N GLU A 87 -7.33 13.23 14.00
CA GLU A 87 -6.91 13.97 12.80
C GLU A 87 -6.17 13.03 11.85
N PRO A 88 -6.24 13.24 10.53
CA PRO A 88 -5.39 12.50 9.59
C PRO A 88 -3.94 12.64 10.00
N PRO A 89 -3.19 11.53 10.10
CA PRO A 89 -1.77 11.61 10.44
C PRO A 89 -0.96 12.33 9.37
N VAL A 90 -1.45 12.36 8.12
CA VAL A 90 -0.87 13.10 6.99
C VAL A 90 -1.98 13.57 6.05
N ASP A 91 -1.67 14.57 5.22
CA ASP A 91 -2.52 15.02 4.12
C ASP A 91 -2.78 13.88 3.10
N PRO A 92 -4.00 13.75 2.52
CA PRO A 92 -4.36 12.66 1.62
C PRO A 92 -3.50 12.54 0.35
N ASP A 93 -3.09 13.67 -0.24
CA ASP A 93 -2.20 13.65 -1.41
C ASP A 93 -0.81 13.14 -1.02
N THR A 94 -0.34 13.55 0.15
CA THR A 94 0.92 13.08 0.74
C THR A 94 0.86 11.59 1.04
N ALA A 95 -0.23 11.10 1.62
CA ALA A 95 -0.46 9.67 1.84
C ALA A 95 -0.42 8.89 0.51
N THR A 96 -1.09 9.39 -0.52
CA THR A 96 -1.13 8.76 -1.84
C THR A 96 0.27 8.66 -2.46
N ARG A 97 1.07 9.73 -2.41
CA ARG A 97 2.47 9.72 -2.92
C ARG A 97 3.37 8.78 -2.12
N ASN A 98 3.20 8.74 -0.80
CA ASN A 98 3.96 7.82 0.07
C ASN A 98 3.61 6.37 -0.25
N ASN A 99 2.33 6.04 -0.35
CA ASN A 99 1.86 4.69 -0.68
C ASN A 99 2.35 4.27 -2.06
N ALA A 100 2.30 5.15 -3.05
CA ALA A 100 2.85 4.87 -4.38
C ALA A 100 4.36 4.59 -4.33
N THR A 101 5.11 5.31 -3.50
CA THR A 101 6.56 5.09 -3.31
C THR A 101 6.84 3.75 -2.65
N VAL A 102 6.11 3.42 -1.58
CA VAL A 102 6.22 2.12 -0.90
C VAL A 102 5.92 0.97 -1.86
N MET A 103 4.86 1.05 -2.65
CA MET A 103 4.50 -0.03 -3.58
C MET A 103 5.52 -0.24 -4.70
N ARG A 104 6.11 0.85 -5.23
CA ARG A 104 7.22 0.74 -6.19
C ARG A 104 8.44 0.05 -5.59
N GLU A 105 8.77 0.38 -4.35
CA GLU A 105 9.87 -0.25 -3.63
C GLU A 105 9.59 -1.73 -3.33
N VAL A 106 8.37 -2.07 -2.90
CA VAL A 106 7.93 -3.45 -2.70
C VAL A 106 8.07 -4.26 -3.98
N ALA A 107 7.55 -3.75 -5.11
CA ALA A 107 7.66 -4.43 -6.40
C ALA A 107 9.13 -4.63 -6.79
N THR A 108 9.96 -3.59 -6.68
CA THR A 108 11.39 -3.66 -7.02
C THR A 108 12.13 -4.68 -6.15
N ARG A 109 11.88 -4.68 -4.84
CA ARG A 109 12.56 -5.59 -3.90
C ARG A 109 12.12 -7.04 -4.08
N LEU A 110 10.83 -7.29 -4.30
CA LEU A 110 10.32 -8.62 -4.60
C LEU A 110 10.86 -9.12 -5.94
N ALA A 111 10.80 -8.29 -6.98
CA ALA A 111 11.31 -8.66 -8.29
C ALA A 111 12.80 -9.02 -8.26
N LYS A 112 13.62 -8.22 -7.55
CA LYS A 112 15.04 -8.54 -7.33
C LYS A 112 15.25 -9.82 -6.53
N ARG A 113 14.49 -10.00 -5.43
CA ARG A 113 14.62 -11.18 -4.55
C ARG A 113 14.36 -12.49 -5.28
N TYR A 114 13.40 -12.48 -6.22
CA TYR A 114 13.01 -13.66 -6.98
C TYR A 114 13.61 -13.69 -8.40
N ASP A 115 14.54 -12.79 -8.71
CA ASP A 115 15.21 -12.72 -10.02
C ASP A 115 14.20 -12.68 -11.19
N CYS A 116 13.24 -11.77 -11.06
CA CYS A 116 12.17 -11.51 -12.03
C CYS A 116 11.97 -10.00 -12.27
N ALA A 117 13.03 -9.21 -12.07
CA ALA A 117 13.04 -7.83 -12.53
C ALA A 117 13.26 -7.81 -14.05
N ASP A 118 12.43 -7.03 -14.75
CA ASP A 118 12.61 -6.75 -16.19
C ASP A 118 13.88 -5.93 -16.46
#